data_AF-A0A7V5FGD0-F1
#
_entry.id   AF-A0A7V5FGD0-F1
#
_cell.length_a   1.000
_cell.length_b   1.000
_cell.length_c   1.000
_cell.angle_alpha   90.00
_cell.angle_beta   90.00
_cell.angle_gamma   90.00
#
_symmetry.space_group_name_H-M   'P 1'
#
loop_
_entity.id
_entity.type
_entity.pdbx_description
1 polymer ?
#
loop_
_entity_poly.entity_id
_entity_poly.type
_entity_poly.pdbx_seq_one_letter_code
_entity_poly.pdbx_strand_id
1 'polypeptide(L)'
;MNRDTSLANIYRKLEENNADEAMKLLEQHVNLFPNDPEGFLLKGMLTIQRESAEGLNEAEKLFQRVLELQPESLLARFYLGHIRIDQNKPEEAELILTHVLEALPKDDKELRPDTLLFLGMAQWQQGDRYGAVESWLEAYRIDPESKAIQEILKEAINEYGLPKAKSREEDDREFFQLSQVNEYLSLRNKTTFDNDEEMEHVINQIDSYWEQILEPEAARFAEMTTEEKITFFKLHHVPFT
;
A
#
# COMPACT_ATOMS: atom_id res chain seq x y z
N MET A 1 -4.26 35.54 -23.05
CA MET A 1 -4.80 34.19 -22.77
C MET A 1 -5.46 34.25 -21.41
N ASN A 2 -6.70 33.78 -21.24
CA ASN A 2 -7.32 33.68 -19.92
C ASN A 2 -6.96 32.32 -19.27
N ARG A 3 -7.17 32.22 -17.95
CA ARG A 3 -6.82 31.04 -17.16
C ARG A 3 -7.38 29.74 -17.76
N ASP A 4 -8.68 29.71 -18.02
CA ASP A 4 -9.37 28.50 -18.47
C ASP A 4 -8.92 28.04 -19.86
N THR A 5 -8.67 28.96 -20.80
CA THR A 5 -8.09 28.60 -22.12
C THR A 5 -6.70 28.02 -21.96
N SER A 6 -5.92 28.52 -21.01
CA SER A 6 -4.58 28.00 -20.72
C SER A 6 -4.65 26.57 -20.20
N LEU A 7 -5.50 26.30 -19.20
CA LEU A 7 -5.67 24.97 -18.62
C LEU A 7 -6.25 23.98 -19.63
N ALA A 8 -7.24 24.38 -20.42
CA ALA A 8 -7.80 23.53 -21.47
C ALA A 8 -6.74 23.07 -22.48
N ASN A 9 -5.80 23.95 -22.85
CA ASN A 9 -4.68 23.58 -23.71
C ASN A 9 -3.71 22.60 -23.04
N ILE A 10 -3.45 22.76 -21.73
CA ILE A 10 -2.62 21.84 -20.95
C ILE A 10 -3.26 20.46 -20.88
N TYR A 11 -4.54 20.39 -20.48
CA TYR A 11 -5.29 19.14 -20.40
C TYR A 11 -5.32 18.40 -21.74
N ARG A 12 -5.57 19.12 -22.83
CA ARG A 12 -5.51 18.53 -24.17
C ARG A 12 -4.14 17.92 -24.48
N LYS A 13 -3.03 18.56 -24.06
CA LYS A 13 -1.68 17.99 -24.26
C LYS A 13 -1.41 16.78 -23.37
N LEU A 14 -1.93 16.77 -22.15
CA LEU A 14 -1.88 15.60 -21.26
C LEU A 14 -2.67 14.42 -21.85
N GLU A 15 -3.87 14.66 -22.39
CA GLU A 15 -4.68 13.64 -23.08
C GLU A 15 -4.01 13.10 -24.35
N GLU A 16 -3.30 13.95 -25.09
CA GLU A 16 -2.46 13.56 -26.24
C GLU A 16 -1.18 12.80 -25.82
N ASN A 17 -0.96 12.57 -24.52
CA ASN A 17 0.26 12.00 -23.94
C ASN A 17 1.54 12.77 -24.33
N ASN A 18 1.42 14.08 -24.54
CA ASN A 18 2.52 14.96 -24.94
C ASN A 18 3.01 15.77 -23.72
N ALA A 19 3.70 15.07 -22.81
CA ALA A 19 4.18 15.63 -21.55
C ALA A 19 5.13 16.83 -21.74
N ASP A 20 5.97 16.83 -22.78
CA ASP A 20 6.92 17.91 -23.03
C ASP A 20 6.23 19.21 -23.41
N GLU A 21 5.21 19.15 -24.28
CA GLU A 21 4.45 20.33 -24.66
C GLU A 21 3.53 20.80 -23.52
N ALA A 22 2.94 19.86 -22.78
CA ALA A 22 2.19 20.17 -21.57
C ALA A 22 3.05 20.92 -20.54
N MET A 23 4.30 20.47 -20.32
CA MET A 23 5.24 21.12 -19.40
C MET A 23 5.55 22.57 -19.82
N LYS A 24 5.82 22.82 -21.11
CA LYS A 24 6.04 24.20 -21.60
C LYS A 24 4.82 25.09 -21.38
N LEU A 25 3.61 24.57 -21.62
CA LEU A 25 2.37 25.30 -21.39
C LEU A 25 2.16 25.57 -19.90
N LEU A 26 2.50 24.61 -19.03
CA LEU A 26 2.45 24.76 -17.57
C LEU A 26 3.41 25.82 -17.07
N GLU A 27 4.65 25.87 -17.58
CA GLU A 27 5.62 26.93 -17.27
C GLU A 27 5.07 28.32 -17.63
N GLN A 28 4.43 28.47 -18.79
CA GLN A 28 3.78 29.72 -19.17
C GLN A 28 2.59 30.04 -18.26
N HIS A 29 1.79 29.02 -17.92
CA HIS A 29 0.60 29.17 -17.10
C HIS A 29 0.94 29.65 -15.68
N VAL A 30 1.88 29.00 -14.99
CA VAL A 30 2.25 29.39 -13.61
C VAL A 30 2.87 30.79 -13.54
N ASN A 31 3.51 31.25 -14.62
CA ASN A 31 4.01 32.62 -14.74
C ASN A 31 2.89 33.65 -14.93
N LEU A 32 1.85 33.32 -15.71
CA LEU A 32 0.70 34.19 -15.95
C LEU A 32 -0.30 34.20 -14.79
N PHE A 33 -0.41 33.08 -14.06
CA PHE A 33 -1.37 32.85 -12.99
C PHE A 33 -0.68 32.34 -11.71
N PRO A 34 0.14 33.16 -11.03
CA PRO A 34 1.01 32.73 -9.91
C PRO A 34 0.26 32.34 -8.61
N ASN A 35 -1.06 32.49 -8.59
CA ASN A 35 -1.93 32.12 -7.48
C ASN A 35 -2.97 31.05 -7.88
N ASP A 36 -2.76 30.35 -9.00
CA ASP A 36 -3.62 29.25 -9.44
C ASP A 36 -3.05 27.91 -8.95
N PRO A 37 -3.63 27.28 -7.91
CA PRO A 37 -3.13 26.01 -7.37
C PRO A 37 -3.14 24.88 -8.41
N GLU A 38 -4.09 24.89 -9.35
CA GLU A 38 -4.23 23.84 -10.36
C GLU A 38 -3.02 23.76 -11.29
N GLY A 39 -2.47 24.91 -11.69
CA GLY A 39 -1.25 24.97 -12.49
C GLY A 39 -0.02 24.40 -11.78
N PHE A 40 0.15 24.70 -10.49
CA PHE A 40 1.24 24.14 -9.69
C PHE A 40 1.07 22.63 -9.47
N LEU A 41 -0.16 22.18 -9.23
CA LEU A 41 -0.50 20.78 -9.05
C LEU A 41 -0.15 19.95 -10.29
N LEU A 42 -0.65 20.36 -11.47
CA LEU A 42 -0.37 19.68 -12.74
C LEU A 42 1.11 19.68 -13.09
N LYS A 43 1.82 20.79 -12.80
CA LYS A 43 3.27 20.85 -12.99
C LYS A 43 3.99 19.86 -12.06
N GLY A 44 3.60 19.81 -10.78
CA GLY A 44 4.18 18.88 -9.81
C GLY A 44 4.01 17.42 -10.23
N MET A 45 2.81 17.06 -10.71
CA MET A 45 2.50 15.71 -11.21
C MET A 45 3.42 15.29 -12.37
N LEU A 46 3.57 16.15 -13.38
CA LEU A 46 4.48 15.87 -14.50
C LEU A 46 5.95 15.84 -14.08
N THR A 47 6.33 16.63 -13.07
CA THR A 47 7.69 16.63 -12.56
C THR A 47 8.03 15.32 -11.83
N ILE A 48 7.11 14.75 -11.04
CA ILE A 48 7.29 13.43 -10.41
C ILE A 48 7.51 12.34 -11.46
N GLN A 49 6.74 12.33 -12.56
CA GLN A 49 6.84 11.31 -13.62
C GLN A 49 8.23 11.21 -14.28
N ARG A 50 9.10 12.20 -14.08
CA ARG A 50 10.48 12.18 -14.59
C ARG A 50 11.46 11.44 -13.68
N GLU A 51 11.04 11.04 -12.48
CA GLU A 51 11.76 10.19 -11.52
C GLU A 51 13.21 10.60 -11.24
N SER A 52 13.53 11.89 -11.30
CA SER A 52 14.86 12.41 -10.95
C SER A 52 14.87 12.99 -9.54
N ALA A 53 16.01 12.88 -8.85
CA ALA A 53 16.17 13.44 -7.51
C ALA A 53 15.97 14.97 -7.51
N GLU A 54 16.42 15.69 -8.55
CA GLU A 54 16.11 17.11 -8.69
C GLU A 54 14.61 17.34 -8.93
N GLY A 55 13.96 16.48 -9.72
CA GLY A 55 12.53 16.53 -10.01
C GLY A 55 11.68 16.36 -8.75
N LEU A 56 11.99 15.37 -7.90
CA LEU A 56 11.27 15.17 -6.64
C LEU A 56 11.34 16.40 -5.72
N ASN A 57 12.50 17.04 -5.63
CA ASN A 57 12.67 18.28 -4.86
C ASN A 57 11.92 19.47 -5.47
N GLU A 58 11.82 19.56 -6.81
CA GLU A 58 11.02 20.58 -7.47
C GLU A 58 9.52 20.32 -7.25
N ALA A 59 9.08 19.08 -7.41
CA ALA A 59 7.70 18.66 -7.21
C ALA A 59 7.24 18.93 -5.77
N GLU A 60 8.06 18.62 -4.78
CA GLU A 60 7.79 18.93 -3.37
C GLU A 60 7.49 20.43 -3.17
N LYS A 61 8.29 21.32 -3.75
CA LYS A 61 8.06 22.77 -3.68
C LYS A 61 6.76 23.17 -4.38
N LEU A 62 6.42 22.54 -5.50
CA LEU A 62 5.19 22.79 -6.23
C LEU A 62 3.96 22.37 -5.40
N PHE A 63 3.96 21.19 -4.79
CA PHE A 63 2.86 20.76 -3.92
C PHE A 63 2.78 21.56 -2.63
N GLN A 64 3.91 21.97 -2.05
CA GLN A 64 3.91 22.90 -0.92
C GLN A 64 3.25 24.23 -1.31
N ARG A 65 3.52 24.75 -2.52
CA ARG A 65 2.86 25.94 -3.05
C ARG A 65 1.35 25.75 -3.25
N VAL A 66 0.92 24.56 -3.67
CA VAL A 66 -0.51 24.22 -3.71
C VAL A 66 -1.11 24.30 -2.31
N LEU A 67 -0.46 23.74 -1.29
CA LEU A 67 -0.96 23.77 0.10
C LEU A 67 -0.96 25.18 0.72
N GLU A 68 -0.07 26.07 0.31
CA GLU A 68 -0.13 27.49 0.69
C GLU A 68 -1.38 28.19 0.14
N LEU A 69 -1.78 27.85 -1.09
CA LEU A 69 -2.93 28.45 -1.78
C LEU A 69 -4.25 27.75 -1.42
N GLN A 70 -4.21 26.44 -1.20
CA GLN A 70 -5.33 25.56 -0.90
C GLN A 70 -4.90 24.55 0.19
N PRO A 71 -4.98 24.95 1.47
CA PRO A 71 -4.53 24.11 2.58
C PRO A 71 -5.19 22.74 2.65
N GLU A 72 -6.45 22.61 2.19
CA GLU A 72 -7.23 21.36 2.21
C GLU A 72 -7.08 20.51 0.94
N SER A 73 -6.07 20.76 0.10
CA SER A 73 -5.82 19.95 -1.08
C SER A 73 -5.30 18.55 -0.68
N LEU A 74 -6.21 17.57 -0.60
CA LEU A 74 -5.87 16.17 -0.33
C LEU A 74 -4.95 15.60 -1.41
N LEU A 75 -5.15 15.99 -2.67
CA LEU A 75 -4.34 15.54 -3.79
C LEU A 75 -2.88 16.04 -3.67
N ALA A 76 -2.66 17.28 -3.21
CA ALA A 76 -1.31 17.77 -2.95
C ALA A 76 -0.65 17.05 -1.75
N ARG A 77 -1.42 16.78 -0.68
CA ARG A 77 -0.92 15.98 0.46
C ARG A 77 -0.56 14.55 0.03
N PHE A 78 -1.40 13.92 -0.79
CA PHE A 78 -1.14 12.61 -1.37
C PHE A 78 0.20 12.56 -2.12
N TYR A 79 0.45 13.53 -3.03
CA TYR A 79 1.71 13.57 -3.76
C TYR A 79 2.93 13.86 -2.88
N LEU A 80 2.77 14.61 -1.77
CA LEU A 80 3.84 14.73 -0.78
C LEU A 80 4.11 13.39 -0.08
N GLY A 81 3.08 12.61 0.24
CA GLY A 81 3.23 11.25 0.76
C GLY A 81 3.99 10.35 -0.21
N HIS A 82 3.64 10.37 -1.50
CA HIS A 82 4.36 9.66 -2.56
C HIS A 82 5.84 10.10 -2.61
N ILE A 83 6.13 11.40 -2.63
CA ILE A 83 7.53 11.91 -2.62
C ILE A 83 8.31 11.40 -1.41
N ARG A 84 7.69 11.26 -0.23
CA ARG A 84 8.35 10.75 0.96
C ARG A 84 8.77 9.28 0.82
N ILE A 85 8.00 8.48 0.11
CA ILE A 85 8.37 7.09 -0.24
C ILE A 85 9.61 7.07 -1.12
N ASP A 86 9.65 7.91 -2.16
CA ASP A 86 10.80 7.99 -3.08
C ASP A 86 12.06 8.54 -2.40
N GLN A 87 11.88 9.39 -1.39
CA GLN A 87 12.96 9.91 -0.55
C GLN A 87 13.41 8.92 0.54
N ASN A 88 12.87 7.70 0.57
CA ASN A 88 13.14 6.68 1.58
C ASN A 88 12.85 7.19 3.01
N LYS A 89 11.71 7.86 3.17
CA LYS A 89 11.16 8.36 4.44
C LYS A 89 9.75 7.77 4.68
N PRO A 90 9.64 6.45 4.81
CA PRO A 90 8.33 5.80 4.80
C PRO A 90 7.47 6.13 6.03
N GLU A 91 8.06 6.45 7.18
CA GLU A 91 7.31 6.84 8.38
C GLU A 91 6.59 8.19 8.16
N GLU A 92 7.25 9.14 7.49
CA GLU A 92 6.62 10.42 7.10
C GLU A 92 5.51 10.18 6.07
N ALA A 93 5.75 9.28 5.10
CA ALA A 93 4.77 8.95 4.08
C ALA A 93 3.50 8.32 4.66
N GLU A 94 3.65 7.33 5.55
CA GLU A 94 2.53 6.66 6.21
C GLU A 94 1.66 7.66 6.99
N LEU A 95 2.28 8.56 7.76
CA LEU A 95 1.54 9.59 8.48
C LEU A 95 0.73 10.48 7.54
N ILE A 96 1.35 10.96 6.45
CA ILE A 96 0.69 11.84 5.48
C ILE A 96 -0.45 11.11 4.77
N LEU A 97 -0.22 9.89 4.29
CA LEU A 97 -1.19 9.11 3.52
C LEU A 97 -2.36 8.64 4.39
N THR A 98 -2.11 8.29 5.65
CA THR A 98 -3.17 7.97 6.62
C THR A 98 -4.10 9.16 6.81
N HIS A 99 -3.56 10.37 6.98
CA HIS A 99 -4.39 11.58 7.06
C HIS A 99 -5.19 11.87 5.80
N VAL A 100 -4.65 11.54 4.61
CA VAL A 100 -5.41 11.64 3.36
C VAL A 100 -6.59 10.65 3.38
N LEU A 101 -6.37 9.39 3.77
CA LEU A 101 -7.42 8.37 3.84
C LEU A 101 -8.53 8.70 4.85
N GLU A 102 -8.17 9.28 5.99
CA GLU A 102 -9.10 9.75 7.02
C GLU A 102 -10.01 10.87 6.52
N ALA A 103 -9.47 11.77 5.69
CA ALA A 103 -10.21 12.90 5.14
C ALA A 103 -11.04 12.55 3.90
N LEU A 104 -10.70 11.49 3.19
CA LEU A 104 -11.44 11.02 2.02
C LEU A 104 -12.78 10.37 2.41
N PRO A 105 -13.84 10.52 1.59
CA PRO A 105 -15.03 9.68 1.69
C PRO A 105 -14.67 8.19 1.60
N LYS A 106 -15.37 7.34 2.35
CA LYS A 106 -15.10 5.88 2.36
C LYS A 106 -15.36 5.21 1.01
N ASP A 107 -16.23 5.80 0.20
CA ASP A 107 -16.63 5.34 -1.13
C ASP A 107 -15.92 6.10 -2.27
N ASP A 108 -14.91 6.92 -1.94
CA ASP A 108 -14.05 7.55 -2.94
C ASP A 108 -13.35 6.48 -3.79
N LYS A 109 -13.47 6.62 -5.11
CA LYS A 109 -12.87 5.68 -6.09
C LYS A 109 -11.74 6.31 -6.89
N GLU A 110 -11.49 7.60 -6.70
CA GLU A 110 -10.55 8.36 -7.52
C GLU A 110 -9.18 8.42 -6.85
N LEU A 111 -9.11 8.81 -5.57
CA LEU A 111 -7.85 9.01 -4.86
C LEU A 111 -7.57 7.94 -3.80
N ARG A 112 -8.63 7.34 -3.21
CA ARG A 112 -8.49 6.30 -2.19
C ARG A 112 -7.67 5.07 -2.64
N PRO A 113 -7.91 4.43 -3.80
CA PRO A 113 -7.14 3.24 -4.19
C PRO A 113 -5.66 3.56 -4.37
N ASP A 114 -5.32 4.70 -4.98
CA ASP A 114 -3.93 5.15 -5.11
C ASP A 114 -3.30 5.48 -3.74
N THR A 115 -4.06 6.12 -2.85
CA THR A 115 -3.57 6.43 -1.49
C THR A 115 -3.28 5.15 -0.70
N LEU A 116 -4.14 4.15 -0.79
CA LEU A 116 -3.93 2.82 -0.20
C LEU A 116 -2.73 2.10 -0.85
N LEU A 117 -2.55 2.23 -2.16
CA LEU A 117 -1.40 1.68 -2.88
C LEU A 117 -0.08 2.21 -2.33
N PHE A 118 0.05 3.53 -2.22
CA PHE A 118 1.25 4.17 -1.68
C PHE A 118 1.40 3.96 -0.18
N LEU A 119 0.31 3.89 0.59
CA LEU A 119 0.38 3.54 2.00
C LEU A 119 0.99 2.14 2.17
N GLY A 120 0.54 1.18 1.37
CA GLY A 120 1.12 -0.16 1.40
C GLY A 120 2.60 -0.19 0.98
N MET A 121 3.03 0.67 0.06
CA MET A 121 4.45 0.81 -0.27
C MET A 121 5.27 1.38 0.90
N ALA A 122 4.73 2.37 1.62
CA ALA A 122 5.37 2.93 2.81
C ALA A 122 5.50 1.87 3.92
N GLN A 123 4.43 1.14 4.21
CA GLN A 123 4.43 0.02 5.17
C GLN A 123 5.43 -1.07 4.75
N TRP A 124 5.48 -1.39 3.47
CA TRP A 124 6.44 -2.36 2.93
C TRP A 124 7.89 -1.91 3.12
N GLN A 125 8.22 -0.63 2.89
CA GLN A 125 9.56 -0.09 3.12
C GLN A 125 9.96 -0.15 4.61
N GLN A 126 9.00 -0.01 5.52
CA GLN A 126 9.22 -0.13 6.97
C GLN A 126 9.38 -1.59 7.44
N GLY A 127 9.03 -2.57 6.61
CA GLY A 127 9.02 -3.98 6.97
C GLY A 127 7.68 -4.48 7.50
N ASP A 128 6.66 -3.63 7.58
CA ASP A 128 5.28 -4.04 7.89
C ASP A 128 4.64 -4.70 6.65
N ARG A 129 4.98 -5.97 6.46
CA ARG A 129 4.51 -6.78 5.34
C ARG A 129 3.00 -7.02 5.40
N TYR A 130 2.45 -7.22 6.60
CA TYR A 130 1.04 -7.52 6.79
C TYR A 130 0.16 -6.30 6.53
N GLY A 131 0.52 -5.14 7.11
CA GLY A 131 -0.19 -3.89 6.84
C GLY A 131 -0.12 -3.50 5.37
N ALA A 132 1.03 -3.69 4.73
CA ALA A 132 1.19 -3.42 3.30
C ALA A 132 0.22 -4.23 2.43
N VAL A 133 0.14 -5.55 2.66
CA VAL A 133 -0.78 -6.43 1.94
C VAL A 133 -2.24 -6.08 2.22
N GLU A 134 -2.60 -5.72 3.46
CA GLU A 134 -3.94 -5.27 3.80
C GLU A 134 -4.34 -4.02 2.99
N SER A 135 -3.48 -3.00 2.97
CA SER A 135 -3.68 -1.78 2.20
C SER A 135 -3.85 -2.06 0.70
N TRP A 136 -3.01 -2.92 0.12
CA TRP A 136 -3.10 -3.30 -1.30
C TRP A 136 -4.33 -4.13 -1.63
N LEU A 137 -4.76 -5.02 -0.73
CA LEU A 137 -6.01 -5.77 -0.90
C LEU A 137 -7.24 -4.84 -0.81
N GLU A 138 -7.22 -3.83 0.06
CA GLU A 138 -8.28 -2.82 0.09
C GLU A 138 -8.29 -1.99 -1.20
N ALA A 139 -7.11 -1.56 -1.68
CA ALA A 139 -6.99 -0.87 -2.96
C ALA A 139 -7.57 -1.70 -4.12
N TYR A 140 -7.24 -3.00 -4.17
CA TYR A 140 -7.75 -3.93 -5.18
C TYR A 140 -9.27 -4.13 -5.13
N ARG A 141 -9.88 -4.08 -3.94
CA ARG A 141 -11.35 -4.15 -3.81
C ARG A 141 -12.04 -2.94 -4.42
N ILE A 142 -11.38 -1.78 -4.42
CA ILE A 142 -11.93 -0.52 -4.96
C ILE A 142 -11.70 -0.45 -6.47
N ASP A 143 -10.48 -0.74 -6.92
CA ASP A 143 -10.10 -0.76 -8.33
C ASP A 143 -9.42 -2.08 -8.72
N PRO A 144 -10.21 -3.13 -9.03
CA PRO A 144 -9.67 -4.43 -9.41
C PRO A 144 -9.03 -4.44 -10.81
N GLU A 145 -9.25 -3.42 -11.64
CA GLU A 145 -8.71 -3.34 -13.01
C GLU A 145 -7.34 -2.66 -13.06
N SER A 146 -6.90 -2.05 -11.95
CA SER A 146 -5.57 -1.46 -11.83
C SER A 146 -4.46 -2.49 -12.00
N LYS A 147 -3.72 -2.38 -13.11
CA LYS A 147 -2.56 -3.25 -13.39
C LYS A 147 -1.47 -3.11 -12.34
N ALA A 148 -1.22 -1.90 -11.84
CA ALA A 148 -0.21 -1.65 -10.82
C ALA A 148 -0.52 -2.43 -9.53
N ILE A 149 -1.77 -2.39 -9.08
CA ILE A 149 -2.21 -3.13 -7.89
C ILE A 149 -2.14 -4.65 -8.14
N GLN A 150 -2.58 -5.12 -9.31
CA GLN A 150 -2.50 -6.55 -9.66
C GLN A 150 -1.05 -7.07 -9.67
N GLU A 151 -0.12 -6.30 -10.24
CA GLU A 151 1.30 -6.66 -10.30
C GLU A 151 1.92 -6.72 -8.90
N ILE A 152 1.66 -5.71 -8.06
CA ILE A 152 2.12 -5.67 -6.67
C ILE A 152 1.59 -6.86 -5.88
N LEU A 153 0.29 -7.13 -5.94
CA LEU A 153 -0.30 -8.26 -5.22
C LEU A 153 0.28 -9.59 -5.69
N LYS A 154 0.45 -9.80 -7.00
CA LYS A 154 1.05 -11.02 -7.55
C LYS A 154 2.45 -11.29 -7.01
N GLU A 155 3.22 -10.24 -6.77
CA GLU A 155 4.57 -10.35 -6.21
C GLU A 155 4.58 -10.48 -4.69
N ALA A 156 3.67 -9.76 -4.02
CA ALA A 156 3.68 -9.57 -2.58
C ALA A 156 2.90 -10.62 -1.79
N ILE A 157 1.95 -11.34 -2.40
CA ILE A 157 1.11 -12.30 -1.66
C ILE A 157 1.35 -13.75 -2.10
N ASN A 158 1.14 -14.68 -1.17
CA ASN A 158 1.10 -16.11 -1.42
C ASN A 158 -0.32 -16.60 -1.74
N GLU A 159 -0.46 -17.90 -1.98
CA GLU A 159 -1.75 -18.52 -2.33
C GLU A 159 -2.79 -18.47 -1.17
N TYR A 160 -2.35 -18.17 0.05
CA TYR A 160 -3.21 -17.95 1.21
C TYR A 160 -3.73 -16.52 1.32
N GLY A 161 -3.26 -15.60 0.47
CA GLY A 161 -3.56 -14.16 0.57
C GLY A 161 -2.78 -13.47 1.70
N LEU A 162 -1.72 -14.10 2.21
CA LEU A 162 -0.79 -13.53 3.18
C LEU A 162 0.45 -12.98 2.47
N PRO A 163 1.28 -12.15 3.13
CA PRO A 163 2.56 -11.77 2.57
C PRO A 163 3.39 -12.99 2.15
N LYS A 164 3.99 -12.91 0.97
CA LYS A 164 4.75 -14.00 0.39
C LYS A 164 6.06 -14.22 1.14
N ALA A 165 6.24 -15.41 1.68
CA ALA A 165 7.46 -15.83 2.35
C ALA A 165 8.55 -16.26 1.34
N LYS A 166 9.71 -16.71 1.84
CA LYS A 166 10.84 -17.07 0.95
C LYS A 166 10.65 -18.42 0.27
N SER A 167 9.79 -19.27 0.81
CA SER A 167 9.45 -20.56 0.24
C SER A 167 7.99 -20.92 0.52
N ARG A 168 7.48 -21.89 -0.26
CA ARG A 168 6.11 -22.38 -0.10
C ARG A 168 5.91 -23.06 1.26
N GLU A 169 6.95 -23.69 1.79
CA GLU A 169 6.92 -24.29 3.12
C GLU A 169 6.83 -23.23 4.22
N GLU A 170 7.51 -22.08 4.07
CA GLU A 170 7.35 -20.95 4.98
C GLU A 170 5.94 -20.35 4.87
N ASP A 171 5.38 -20.22 3.66
CA ASP A 171 3.99 -19.78 3.45
C ASP A 171 2.99 -20.68 4.19
N ASP A 172 3.16 -22.00 4.07
CA ASP A 172 2.33 -22.99 4.75
C ASP A 172 2.44 -22.87 6.28
N ARG A 173 3.66 -22.68 6.79
CA ARG A 173 3.93 -22.53 8.23
C ARG A 173 3.32 -21.25 8.78
N GLU A 174 3.50 -20.13 8.11
CA GLU A 174 2.92 -18.84 8.52
C GLU A 174 1.39 -18.89 8.52
N PHE A 175 0.80 -19.47 7.48
CA PHE A 175 -0.66 -19.66 7.43
C PHE A 175 -1.16 -20.54 8.57
N PHE A 176 -0.50 -21.67 8.86
CA PHE A 176 -0.84 -22.52 9.98
C PHE A 176 -0.73 -21.75 11.30
N GLN A 177 0.39 -21.07 11.53
CA GLN A 177 0.64 -20.32 12.75
C GLN A 177 -0.43 -19.26 13.00
N LEU A 178 -0.73 -18.44 11.99
CA LEU A 178 -1.79 -17.43 12.07
C LEU A 178 -3.16 -18.05 12.37
N SER A 179 -3.47 -19.19 11.73
CA SER A 179 -4.73 -19.91 11.98
C SER A 179 -4.85 -20.37 13.44
N GLN A 180 -3.77 -20.90 14.01
CA GLN A 180 -3.73 -21.38 15.40
C GLN A 180 -3.75 -20.23 16.41
N VAL A 181 -3.08 -19.11 16.12
CA VAL A 181 -3.16 -17.88 16.94
C VAL A 181 -4.59 -17.36 17.00
N ASN A 182 -5.26 -17.28 15.84
CA ASN A 182 -6.65 -16.84 15.77
C ASN A 182 -7.59 -17.78 16.55
N GLU A 183 -7.35 -19.10 16.47
CA GLU A 183 -8.10 -20.08 17.26
C GLU A 183 -7.88 -19.89 18.77
N TYR A 184 -6.63 -19.75 19.20
CA TYR A 184 -6.28 -19.50 20.60
C TYR A 184 -7.01 -18.27 21.16
N LEU A 185 -6.90 -17.14 20.46
CA LEU A 185 -7.52 -15.88 20.86
C LEU A 185 -9.05 -16.02 20.90
N SER A 186 -9.65 -16.65 19.90
CA SER A 186 -11.09 -16.91 19.84
C SER A 186 -11.57 -17.77 21.01
N LEU A 187 -10.87 -18.87 21.34
CA LEU A 187 -11.22 -19.74 22.47
C LEU A 187 -11.18 -19.00 23.82
N ARG A 188 -10.38 -17.94 23.93
CA ARG A 188 -10.29 -17.09 25.13
C ARG A 188 -11.10 -15.80 25.04
N ASN A 189 -11.90 -15.60 23.99
CA ASN A 189 -12.63 -14.36 23.72
C ASN A 189 -11.73 -13.11 23.74
N LYS A 190 -10.54 -13.23 23.16
CA LYS A 190 -9.55 -12.16 23.01
C LYS A 190 -9.40 -11.78 21.54
N THR A 191 -8.91 -10.57 21.30
CA THR A 191 -8.49 -10.10 19.97
C THR A 191 -6.98 -9.88 19.88
N THR A 192 -6.29 -9.84 21.02
CA THR A 192 -4.83 -9.66 21.15
C THR A 192 -4.34 -10.44 22.37
N PHE A 193 -3.03 -10.68 22.44
CA PHE A 193 -2.39 -11.24 23.63
C PHE A 193 -2.34 -10.20 24.76
N ASP A 194 -2.39 -10.67 26.01
CA ASP A 194 -2.31 -9.80 27.19
C ASP A 194 -0.90 -9.19 27.35
N ASN A 195 0.12 -9.92 26.90
CA ASN A 195 1.53 -9.54 26.97
C ASN A 195 2.39 -10.44 26.05
N ASP A 196 3.66 -10.06 25.91
CA ASP A 196 4.62 -10.78 25.07
C ASP A 196 4.91 -12.20 25.59
N GLU A 197 4.81 -12.45 26.91
CA GLU A 197 5.03 -13.79 27.48
C GLU A 197 3.92 -14.77 27.06
N GLU A 198 2.66 -14.32 27.04
CA GLU A 198 1.54 -15.12 26.53
C GLU A 198 1.74 -15.43 25.04
N MET A 199 2.09 -14.41 24.25
CA MET A 199 2.36 -14.57 22.82
C MET A 199 3.48 -15.58 22.58
N GLU A 200 4.64 -15.39 23.21
CA GLU A 200 5.80 -16.28 23.05
C GLU A 200 5.47 -17.72 23.47
N HIS A 201 4.73 -17.89 24.56
CA HIS A 201 4.28 -19.22 25.01
C HIS A 201 3.41 -19.92 23.96
N VAL A 202 2.43 -19.21 23.41
CA VAL A 202 1.51 -19.75 22.39
C VAL A 202 2.26 -20.05 21.09
N ILE A 203 3.12 -19.15 20.63
CA ILE A 203 3.93 -19.34 19.42
C ILE A 203 4.86 -20.57 19.57
N ASN A 204 5.51 -20.73 20.72
CA ASN A 204 6.36 -21.90 20.98
C ASN A 204 5.58 -23.23 20.97
N GLN A 205 4.34 -23.25 21.47
CA GLN A 205 3.48 -24.43 21.39
C GLN A 205 3.11 -24.77 19.95
N ILE A 206 2.81 -23.75 19.14
CA ILE A 206 2.47 -23.91 17.72
C ILE A 206 3.69 -24.41 16.93
N ASP A 207 4.86 -23.81 17.15
CA ASP A 207 6.10 -24.19 16.49
C ASP A 207 6.51 -25.62 16.86
N SER A 208 6.43 -25.97 18.14
CA SER A 208 6.69 -27.34 18.60
C SER A 208 5.71 -28.35 17.97
N TYR A 209 4.44 -27.97 17.78
CA TYR A 209 3.47 -28.83 17.11
C TYR A 209 3.79 -28.99 15.62
N TRP A 210 4.17 -27.89 14.96
CA TRP A 210 4.61 -27.92 13.57
C TRP A 210 5.77 -28.89 13.38
N GLU A 211 6.86 -28.74 14.15
CA GLU A 211 8.07 -29.56 14.05
C GLU A 211 7.81 -31.05 14.33
N GLN A 212 6.95 -31.37 15.29
CA GLN A 212 6.74 -32.76 15.72
C GLN A 212 5.68 -33.50 14.93
N ILE A 213 4.67 -32.79 14.43
CA ILE A 213 3.46 -33.38 13.83
C ILE A 213 3.37 -33.08 12.34
N LEU A 214 3.56 -31.82 11.95
CA LEU A 214 3.32 -31.39 10.57
C LEU A 214 4.55 -31.54 9.69
N GLU A 215 5.73 -31.15 10.16
CA GLU A 215 6.98 -31.24 9.41
C GLU A 215 7.28 -32.68 8.92
N PRO A 216 7.03 -33.75 9.70
CA PRO A 216 7.13 -35.13 9.20
C PRO A 216 6.17 -35.46 8.05
N GLU A 217 5.04 -34.73 7.94
CA GLU A 217 4.08 -34.84 6.84
C GLU A 217 4.35 -33.86 5.68
N ALA A 218 5.49 -33.16 5.65
CA ALA A 218 5.79 -32.14 4.64
C ALA A 218 5.67 -32.64 3.19
N ALA A 219 6.14 -33.86 2.92
CA ALA A 219 6.01 -34.47 1.59
C ALA A 219 4.54 -34.70 1.18
N ARG A 220 3.65 -34.93 2.15
CA ARG A 220 2.22 -35.16 1.89
C ARG A 220 1.54 -33.87 1.46
N PHE A 221 1.75 -32.77 2.19
CA PHE A 221 1.12 -31.51 1.82
C PHE A 221 1.83 -30.79 0.67
N ALA A 222 3.09 -31.10 0.34
CA ALA A 222 3.73 -30.60 -0.88
C ALA A 222 2.94 -30.93 -2.16
N GLU A 223 2.24 -32.08 -2.19
CA GLU A 223 1.40 -32.54 -3.30
C GLU A 223 -0.04 -31.99 -3.25
N MET A 224 -0.42 -31.29 -2.17
CA MET A 224 -1.77 -30.77 -1.97
C MET A 224 -1.95 -29.40 -2.63
N THR A 225 -3.16 -29.16 -3.12
CA THR A 225 -3.62 -27.81 -3.47
C THR A 225 -3.76 -26.96 -2.21
N THR A 226 -3.74 -25.64 -2.36
CA THR A 226 -3.87 -24.72 -1.21
C THR A 226 -5.22 -24.88 -0.49
N GLU A 227 -6.31 -25.17 -1.20
CA GLU A 227 -7.61 -25.47 -0.58
C GLU A 227 -7.58 -26.74 0.28
N GLU A 228 -6.92 -27.79 -0.20
CA GLU A 228 -6.73 -29.04 0.55
C GLU A 228 -5.86 -28.79 1.79
N LYS A 229 -4.78 -28.01 1.67
CA LYS A 229 -3.92 -27.63 2.82
C LYS A 229 -4.69 -26.85 3.87
N ILE A 230 -5.49 -25.85 3.47
CA ILE A 230 -6.35 -25.10 4.38
C ILE A 230 -7.27 -26.05 5.15
N THR A 231 -7.89 -27.01 4.45
CA THR A 231 -8.77 -28.00 5.07
C THR A 231 -8.01 -28.89 6.05
N PHE A 232 -6.82 -29.33 5.66
CA PHE A 232 -5.95 -30.17 6.48
C PHE A 232 -5.49 -29.45 7.75
N PHE A 233 -5.01 -28.21 7.64
CA PHE A 233 -4.59 -27.39 8.77
C PHE A 233 -5.74 -27.11 9.75
N LYS A 234 -6.97 -26.91 9.24
CA LYS A 234 -8.17 -26.76 10.09
C LYS A 234 -8.53 -28.00 10.91
N LEU A 235 -8.01 -29.18 10.58
CA LEU A 235 -8.21 -30.40 11.36
C LEU A 235 -7.11 -30.62 12.41
N HIS A 236 -6.05 -29.82 12.37
CA HIS A 236 -4.91 -29.90 13.28
C HIS A 236 -4.99 -28.74 14.28
N HIS A 237 -5.39 -29.04 15.50
CA HIS A 237 -5.53 -28.06 16.57
C HIS A 237 -4.38 -28.22 17.56
N VAL A 238 -3.65 -27.14 17.79
CA VAL A 238 -2.58 -27.12 18.79
C VAL A 238 -3.21 -27.21 20.18
N PRO A 239 -2.83 -28.19 21.01
CA PRO A 239 -3.36 -28.32 22.36
C PRO A 239 -2.72 -27.27 23.28
N PHE A 240 -3.30 -26.08 23.33
CA PHE A 240 -2.84 -25.02 24.24
C PHE A 240 -3.08 -25.41 25.70
N THR A 241 -2.00 -25.45 26.49
CA THR A 241 -2.05 -25.77 27.94
C THR A 241 -2.07 -24.52 28.80
#